data_AF-A0A953WHJ2-F1
#
_entry.id   AF-A0A953WHJ2-F1
#
_cell.length_a   1.000
_cell.length_b   1.000
_cell.length_c   1.000
_cell.angle_alpha   90.00
_cell.angle_beta   90.00
_cell.angle_gamma   90.00
#
_symmetry.space_group_name_H-M   'P 1'
#
loop_
_entity.id
_entity.type
_entity.pdbx_description
1 polymer ?
#
loop_
_entity_poly.entity_id
_entity_poly.type
_entity_poly.pdbx_seq_one_letter_code
_entity_poly.pdbx_strand_id
1 'polypeptide(L)'
;MTFFFLLAGAIAYFLKAYVVALVFIGLSILDQALVLIRATIDPDWYIQRRIEAGQPVDLLRPGKQIIRLIVTKVLLIWILGFIAFHVSREAGFL
;
A
#
# COMPACT_ATOMS: atom_id res chain seq x y z
N MET A 1 -0.03 9.09 0.06
CA MET A 1 0.53 9.12 -1.31
C MET A 1 0.01 7.95 -2.14
N THR A 2 -0.13 6.75 -1.58
CA THR A 2 -0.73 5.59 -2.27
C THR A 2 -2.05 5.88 -3.01
N PHE A 3 -3.01 6.59 -2.40
CA PHE A 3 -4.30 6.89 -3.04
C PHE A 3 -4.15 7.67 -4.35
N PHE A 4 -3.21 8.64 -4.39
CA PHE A 4 -2.93 9.42 -5.57
C PHE A 4 -2.36 8.55 -6.71
N PHE A 5 -1.41 7.67 -6.39
CA PHE A 5 -0.83 6.74 -7.37
C PHE A 5 -1.86 5.73 -7.87
N LEU A 6 -2.73 5.21 -7.00
CA LEU A 6 -3.81 4.30 -7.42
C LEU A 6 -4.81 5.00 -8.35
N LEU A 7 -5.18 6.23 -8.05
CA LEU A 7 -6.07 7.02 -8.91
C LEU A 7 -5.40 7.29 -10.27
N ALA A 8 -4.13 7.70 -10.27
CA ALA A 8 -3.37 7.91 -11.51
C ALA A 8 -3.22 6.61 -12.32
N GLY A 9 -2.99 5.48 -11.65
CA GLY A 9 -2.92 4.16 -12.26
C GLY A 9 -4.25 3.72 -12.87
N ALA A 10 -5.36 3.97 -12.19
CA ALA A 10 -6.70 3.69 -12.71
C ALA A 10 -7.01 4.54 -13.95
N ILE A 11 -6.73 5.84 -13.91
CA ILE A 11 -6.90 6.73 -15.07
C ILE A 11 -6.02 6.25 -16.24
N ALA A 12 -4.76 5.92 -16.00
CA ALA A 12 -3.85 5.41 -17.02
C ALA A 12 -4.36 4.09 -17.64
N TYR A 13 -4.94 3.19 -16.83
CA TYR A 13 -5.58 1.97 -17.32
C TYR A 13 -6.76 2.26 -18.25
N PHE A 14 -7.67 3.18 -17.87
CA PHE A 14 -8.78 3.59 -18.75
C PHE A 14 -8.31 4.25 -20.05
N LEU A 15 -7.17 4.93 -20.04
CA LEU A 15 -6.52 5.50 -21.21
C LEU A 15 -5.71 4.48 -22.03
N LYS A 16 -5.72 3.19 -21.65
CA LYS A 16 -4.92 2.11 -22.25
C LYS A 16 -3.41 2.32 -22.18
N ALA A 17 -2.95 3.21 -21.30
CA ALA A 17 -1.54 3.43 -21.01
C ALA A 17 -1.07 2.40 -19.96
N TYR A 18 -1.11 1.12 -20.31
CA TYR A 18 -0.93 0.01 -19.35
C TYR A 18 0.44 -0.02 -18.68
N VAL A 19 1.51 0.36 -19.41
CA VAL A 19 2.86 0.48 -18.85
C VAL A 19 2.91 1.56 -17.75
N VAL A 20 2.24 2.69 -17.99
CA VAL A 20 2.16 3.80 -17.03
C VAL A 20 1.30 3.39 -15.82
N ALA A 21 0.19 2.69 -16.06
CA ALA A 21 -0.65 2.13 -15.00
C ALA A 21 0.15 1.17 -14.09
N LEU A 22 0.96 0.28 -14.68
CA LEU A 22 1.85 -0.63 -13.95
C LEU A 22 2.87 0.11 -13.08
N VAL A 23 3.49 1.17 -13.59
CA VAL A 23 4.43 1.97 -12.80
C VAL A 23 3.74 2.55 -11.58
N PHE A 24 2.55 3.13 -11.73
CA PHE A 24 1.81 3.70 -10.60
C PHE A 24 1.33 2.65 -9.60
N ILE A 25 0.93 1.47 -10.05
CA ILE A 25 0.60 0.35 -9.17
C ILE A 25 1.85 -0.13 -8.42
N GLY A 26 2.99 -0.25 -9.11
CA GLY A 26 4.27 -0.63 -8.51
C GLY A 26 4.74 0.38 -7.44
N LEU A 27 4.65 1.67 -7.72
CA LEU A 27 4.94 2.73 -6.74
C LEU A 27 3.99 2.66 -5.53
N SER A 28 2.72 2.32 -5.75
CA SER A 28 1.75 2.11 -4.67
C SER A 28 2.14 0.92 -3.79
N ILE A 29 2.58 -0.19 -4.38
CA ILE A 29 3.06 -1.37 -3.63
C ILE A 29 4.32 -1.02 -2.82
N LEU A 30 5.28 -0.31 -3.43
CA LEU A 30 6.51 0.12 -2.77
C LEU A 30 6.22 1.03 -1.56
N ASP A 31 5.31 2.00 -1.70
CA ASP A 31 4.89 2.89 -0.61
C ASP A 31 4.29 2.07 0.56
N GLN A 32 3.44 1.08 0.28
CA GLN A 32 2.88 0.20 1.30
C GLN A 32 3.96 -0.64 2.01
N ALA A 33 4.92 -1.17 1.26
CA ALA A 33 6.03 -1.95 1.80
C ALA A 33 6.96 -1.10 2.67
N LEU A 34 7.28 0.12 2.25
CA LEU A 34 8.12 1.05 3.04
C LEU A 34 7.45 1.41 4.37
N VAL A 35 6.15 1.70 4.35
CA VAL A 35 5.39 1.97 5.59
C VAL A 35 5.40 0.75 6.51
N LEU A 36 5.26 -0.46 5.96
CA LEU A 36 5.29 -1.71 6.72
C LEU A 36 6.66 -1.95 7.38
N ILE A 37 7.74 -1.79 6.61
CA ILE A 37 9.13 -1.94 7.08
C ILE A 37 9.40 -0.92 8.18
N ARG A 38 9.07 0.36 7.94
CA ARG A 38 9.28 1.43 8.93
C ARG A 38 8.53 1.17 10.23
N ALA A 39 7.26 0.76 10.15
CA ALA A 39 6.47 0.45 11.34
C ALA A 39 6.94 -0.81 12.09
N THR A 40 7.72 -1.68 11.44
CA THR A 40 8.30 -2.87 12.07
C THR A 40 9.63 -2.54 12.74
N ILE A 41 10.44 -1.67 12.14
CA ILE A 41 11.72 -1.22 12.70
C ILE A 41 11.50 -0.21 13.84
N ASP A 42 10.56 0.71 13.66
CA ASP A 42 10.21 1.77 14.60
C ASP A 42 8.69 1.77 14.87
N PRO A 43 8.24 0.94 15.84
CA PRO A 43 6.84 0.87 16.23
C PRO A 43 6.31 2.17 16.84
N ASP A 44 7.18 2.93 17.52
CA ASP A 44 6.82 4.17 18.20
C ASP A 44 6.40 5.24 17.20
N TRP A 45 7.11 5.33 16.06
CA TRP A 45 6.71 6.17 14.93
C TRP A 45 5.28 5.87 14.45
N TYR A 46 4.90 4.60 14.35
CA TYR A 46 3.56 4.22 13.91
C TYR A 46 2.49 4.60 14.93
N ILE A 47 2.77 4.39 16.22
CA ILE A 47 1.86 4.79 17.30
C ILE A 47 1.68 6.31 17.31
N GLN A 48 2.76 7.08 17.20
CA GLN A 48 2.71 8.54 17.12
C GLN A 48 1.86 9.01 15.94
N ARG A 49 2.04 8.40 14.76
CA ARG A 49 1.22 8.70 13.57
C ARG A 49 -0.26 8.39 13.75
N ARG A 50 -0.60 7.34 14.50
CA ARG A 50 -2.00 7.02 14.83
C ARG A 50 -2.61 8.07 15.76
N ILE A 51 -1.84 8.56 16.74
CA ILE A 51 -2.25 9.63 17.64
C ILE A 51 -2.47 10.94 16.86
N GLU A 52 -1.52 11.32 16.00
CA GLU A 52 -1.63 12.50 15.12
C GLU A 52 -2.87 12.44 14.20
N ALA A 53 -3.23 11.23 13.75
CA ALA A 53 -4.42 11.00 12.93
C ALA A 53 -5.73 10.89 13.75
N GLY A 54 -5.69 11.11 15.06
CA GLY A 54 -6.85 10.99 15.95
C GLY A 54 -7.40 9.56 16.06
N GLN A 55 -6.60 8.55 15.74
CA GLN A 55 -7.03 7.15 15.80
C GLN A 55 -6.89 6.57 17.22
N PRO A 56 -7.79 5.65 17.62
CA PRO A 56 -7.70 5.00 18.91
C PRO A 56 -6.44 4.13 19.00
N VAL A 57 -5.60 4.44 19.99
CA VAL A 57 -4.38 3.71 20.33
C VAL A 57 -4.57 3.01 21.67
N ASP A 58 -4.39 1.69 21.66
CA ASP A 58 -4.35 0.86 22.86
C ASP A 58 -2.89 0.74 23.36
N LEU A 59 -2.49 1.65 24.22
CA LEU A 59 -1.13 1.73 24.78
C LEU A 59 -0.75 0.49 25.61
N LEU A 60 -1.73 -0.28 26.08
CA LEU A 60 -1.51 -1.49 26.88
C LEU A 60 -1.22 -2.72 26.02
N ARG A 61 -1.51 -2.67 24.71
CA ARG A 61 -1.32 -3.78 23.76
C ARG A 61 -0.76 -3.29 22.41
N PRO A 62 0.43 -2.70 22.36
CA PRO A 62 1.02 -2.16 21.14
C PRO A 62 1.20 -3.22 20.05
N GLY A 63 1.57 -4.45 20.42
CA GLY A 63 1.78 -5.56 19.46
C GLY A 63 0.54 -5.91 18.63
N LYS A 64 -0.67 -5.81 19.19
CA LYS A 64 -1.92 -6.13 18.45
C LYS A 64 -2.20 -5.11 17.34
N GLN A 65 -1.76 -3.87 17.51
CA GLN A 65 -1.93 -2.81 16.52
C GLN A 65 -0.98 -2.98 15.33
N ILE A 66 0.26 -3.39 15.61
CA ILE A 66 1.27 -3.68 14.59
C ILE A 66 0.86 -4.91 13.78
N ILE A 67 0.38 -5.98 14.43
CA ILE A 67 -0.15 -7.15 13.72
C ILE A 67 -1.30 -6.76 12.79
N ARG A 68 -2.25 -5.95 13.26
CA ARG A 68 -3.35 -5.46 12.42
C ARG A 68 -2.84 -4.64 11.23
N LEU A 69 -1.84 -3.80 11.43
CA LEU A 69 -1.18 -3.07 10.36
C LEU A 69 -0.58 -4.04 9.33
N ILE A 70 0.22 -5.00 9.79
CA ILE A 70 0.87 -5.99 8.93
C ILE A 70 -0.17 -6.73 8.09
N VAL A 71 -1.21 -7.30 8.71
CA VAL A 71 -2.27 -8.03 8.02
C VAL A 71 -2.94 -7.16 6.95
N THR A 72 -3.28 -5.92 7.30
CA THR A 72 -3.95 -5.00 6.37
C THR A 72 -3.05 -4.64 5.19
N LYS A 73 -1.76 -4.38 5.45
CA LYS A 73 -0.78 -4.00 4.42
C LYS A 73 -0.45 -5.17 3.50
N VAL A 74 -0.27 -6.37 4.05
CA VAL A 74 -0.04 -7.59 3.28
C VAL A 74 -1.23 -7.88 2.37
N LEU A 75 -2.46 -7.78 2.89
CA LEU A 75 -3.66 -7.96 2.08
C LEU A 75 -3.75 -6.93 0.94
N LEU A 76 -3.46 -5.66 1.23
CA LEU A 76 -3.43 -4.61 0.22
C LEU A 76 -2.37 -4.87 -0.85
N ILE A 77 -1.14 -5.24 -0.46
CA ILE A 77 -0.07 -5.59 -1.41
C ILE A 77 -0.50 -6.76 -2.28
N TRP A 78 -1.17 -7.76 -1.71
CA TRP A 78 -1.66 -8.91 -2.46
C TRP A 78 -2.73 -8.53 -3.49
N ILE A 79 -3.70 -7.70 -3.11
CA ILE A 79 -4.72 -7.14 -4.03
C ILE A 79 -4.05 -6.34 -5.15
N LEU A 80 -3.10 -5.47 -4.81
CA LEU A 80 -2.37 -4.67 -5.80
C LEU A 80 -1.51 -5.54 -6.72
N GLY A 81 -0.91 -6.60 -6.20
CA GLY A 81 -0.18 -7.58 -6.98
C GLY A 81 -1.08 -8.31 -7.98
N PHE A 82 -2.29 -8.68 -7.57
CA PHE A 82 -3.30 -9.26 -8.46
C PHE A 82 -3.73 -8.29 -9.57
N ILE A 83 -3.97 -7.02 -9.23
CA ILE A 83 -4.30 -5.98 -10.22
C ILE A 83 -3.12 -5.77 -11.17
N ALA A 84 -1.89 -5.63 -10.67
CA ALA A 84 -0.69 -5.52 -11.48
C ALA A 84 -0.53 -6.72 -12.43
N PHE A 85 -0.81 -7.94 -11.97
CA PHE A 85 -0.80 -9.12 -12.84
C PHE A 85 -1.77 -8.99 -14.02
N HIS A 86 -3.00 -8.54 -13.78
CA HIS A 86 -3.98 -8.30 -14.84
C HIS A 86 -3.53 -7.20 -15.81
N VAL A 87 -3.04 -6.06 -15.29
CA VAL A 87 -2.55 -4.95 -16.13
C VAL A 87 -1.30 -5.35 -16.93
N SER A 88 -0.42 -6.19 -16.39
CA SER A 88 0.75 -6.74 -17.11
C SER A 88 0.37 -7.57 -18.33
N ARG A 89 -0.74 -8.32 -18.26
CA ARG A 89 -1.25 -9.07 -19.42
C ARG A 89 -1.79 -8.14 -20.49
N GLU A 90 -2.51 -7.08 -20.10
CA GLU A 90 -3.00 -6.07 -21.07
C GLU A 90 -1.86 -5.24 -21.69
N ALA A 91 -0.76 -5.05 -20.96
CA ALA A 91 0.45 -4.42 -21.48
C ALA A 91 1.28 -5.32 -22.41
N GLY A 92 0.98 -6.63 -22.49
CA GLY A 92 1.72 -7.59 -23.30
C GLY A 92 3.06 -8.03 -22.71
N PHE A 93 3.27 -7.86 -21.40
CA PHE A 93 4.49 -8.33 -20.72
C PHE A 93 4.41 -9.81 -20.28
N LEU A 94 3.20 -10.38 -20.21
CA LEU A 94 2.88 -11.75 -19.81
C LEU A 94 1.76 -12.32 -20.69
#